data_AF-A0A6C0B614-F1
#
_entry.id   AF-A0A6C0B614-F1
#
_cell.length_a   1.000
_cell.length_b   1.000
_cell.length_c   1.000
_cell.angle_alpha   90.00
_cell.angle_beta   90.00
_cell.angle_gamma   90.00
#
_symmetry.space_group_name_H-M   'P 1'
#
loop_
_entity.id
_entity.type
_entity.pdbx_description
1 polymer ?
#
loop_
_entity_poly.entity_id
_entity_poly.type
_entity_poly.pdbx_seq_one_letter_code
_entity_poly.pdbx_strand_id
1 'polypeptide(L)'
;MNRFLDKQYRISYNIDDLPKKFTVLDNSKSKSLTLLGKNLNQKNTQGSINIAIELVFSGYFESVIKKIIEVYIKNINLAQPRGILYISEFYKYYNNRYDKSDKKKKKIEIINDQKIKNFVSNLITLICGSNQRDLLKLVKISNKDFDLSKKRGSMVSKNLSLVRKYLHSADNKNIVIPLSEIITLLTVHYIKGREQKIIYWISWLLEYEKVFHKGNLEIGFRDVPGIENKYTKDFLWIIWKMLNSCVKSPDTKKYISSLEQIYKHNFTPGSRKKRTSLLILAILIYINPMPRLASPIPSIDPMLFKQMQYETLLVNIKYFALKKKLLINNL
;
A
#
# COMPACT_ATOMS: atom_id res chain seq x y z
N MET A 1 -14.23 22.56 5.31
CA MET A 1 -13.07 22.69 4.41
C MET A 1 -12.77 24.18 4.33
N ASN A 2 -11.70 24.66 4.99
CA ASN A 2 -11.46 26.10 5.13
C ASN A 2 -11.20 26.71 3.75
N ARG A 3 -12.18 27.45 3.22
CA ARG A 3 -12.07 28.18 1.93
C ARG A 3 -11.06 29.34 2.00
N PHE A 4 -10.55 29.65 3.19
CA PHE A 4 -9.61 30.72 3.49
C PHE A 4 -8.24 30.19 3.91
N LEU A 5 -7.61 29.34 3.10
CA LEU A 5 -6.15 29.29 3.13
C LEU A 5 -5.65 30.57 2.47
N ASP A 6 -5.28 31.51 3.32
CA ASP A 6 -4.65 32.77 2.96
C ASP A 6 -3.53 32.52 1.93
N LYS A 7 -3.43 33.41 0.93
CA LYS A 7 -2.41 33.37 -0.14
C LYS A 7 -1.00 33.19 0.43
N GLN A 8 -0.76 33.66 1.66
CA GLN A 8 0.52 33.49 2.33
C GLN A 8 0.96 32.02 2.47
N TYR A 9 0.04 31.06 2.60
CA TYR A 9 0.34 29.61 2.77
C TYR A 9 0.47 28.82 1.46
N ARG A 10 0.35 29.50 0.30
CA ARG A 10 0.46 28.87 -1.02
C ARG A 10 1.86 29.01 -1.60
N ILE A 11 2.35 27.92 -2.17
CA ILE A 11 3.58 27.85 -2.94
C ILE A 11 3.31 28.44 -4.32
N SER A 12 4.16 29.36 -4.77
CA SER A 12 3.99 30.12 -6.02
C SER A 12 5.17 30.05 -6.99
N TYR A 13 6.32 29.48 -6.58
CA TYR A 13 7.45 29.28 -7.49
C TYR A 13 7.19 28.14 -8.48
N ASN A 14 7.86 28.18 -9.63
CA ASN A 14 7.79 27.12 -10.62
C ASN A 14 8.64 25.92 -10.17
N ILE A 15 7.97 24.80 -9.88
CA ILE A 15 8.61 23.57 -9.41
C ILE A 15 9.59 23.01 -10.44
N ASP A 16 9.35 23.26 -11.72
CA ASP A 16 10.20 22.73 -12.80
C ASP A 16 11.56 23.43 -12.88
N ASP A 17 11.73 24.58 -12.21
CA ASP A 17 13.01 25.29 -12.08
C ASP A 17 13.92 24.65 -11.01
N LEU A 18 13.35 23.79 -10.14
CA LEU A 18 14.14 23.12 -9.11
C LEU A 18 15.00 21.98 -9.69
N PRO A 19 16.22 21.78 -9.17
CA PRO A 19 17.06 20.67 -9.59
C PRO A 19 16.38 19.31 -9.29
N LYS A 20 16.19 18.47 -10.32
CA LYS A 20 15.43 17.20 -10.24
C LYS A 20 15.92 16.18 -9.19
N LYS A 21 17.12 16.35 -8.65
CA LYS A 21 17.76 15.45 -7.66
C LYS A 21 17.82 16.05 -6.25
N PHE A 22 17.48 17.32 -6.11
CA PHE A 22 17.61 18.06 -4.86
C PHE A 22 16.26 18.60 -4.40
N THR A 23 16.16 18.91 -3.12
CA THR A 23 15.02 19.59 -2.54
C THR A 23 15.20 21.10 -2.62
N VAL A 24 14.16 21.84 -2.24
CA VAL A 24 14.19 23.30 -2.06
C VAL A 24 15.18 23.79 -1.00
N LEU A 25 15.74 22.88 -0.19
CA LEU A 25 16.78 23.17 0.80
C LEU A 25 18.13 22.54 0.40
N ASP A 26 18.31 22.24 -0.89
CA ASP A 26 19.53 21.65 -1.47
C ASP A 26 19.92 20.28 -0.91
N ASN A 27 19.00 19.60 -0.23
CA ASN A 27 19.22 18.23 0.21
C ASN A 27 18.97 17.25 -0.93
N SER A 28 19.74 16.15 -0.99
CA SER A 28 19.48 15.11 -1.98
C SER A 28 18.13 14.42 -1.72
N LYS A 29 17.28 14.34 -2.76
CA LYS A 29 15.98 13.66 -2.71
C LYS A 29 16.07 12.23 -2.14
N SER A 30 17.07 11.45 -2.58
CA SER A 30 17.21 10.04 -2.15
C SER A 30 17.60 9.92 -0.67
N LYS A 31 18.48 10.81 -0.20
CA LYS A 31 18.88 10.89 1.21
C LYS A 31 17.70 11.33 2.07
N SER A 32 16.94 12.35 1.65
CA SER A 32 15.75 12.81 2.38
C SER A 32 14.66 11.73 2.45
N LEU A 33 14.42 10.96 1.38
CA LEU A 33 13.48 9.82 1.43
C LEU A 33 13.94 8.68 2.35
N THR A 34 15.25 8.44 2.41
CA THR A 34 15.83 7.46 3.34
C THR A 34 15.69 7.94 4.79
N LEU A 35 16.00 9.21 5.06
CA LEU A 35 15.86 9.83 6.38
C LEU A 35 14.41 9.86 6.84
N LEU A 36 13.45 10.17 5.96
CA LEU A 36 12.02 10.07 6.25
C LEU A 36 11.65 8.66 6.73
N GLY A 37 12.12 7.62 6.03
CA GLY A 37 11.90 6.24 6.45
C GLY A 37 12.50 5.92 7.82
N LYS A 38 13.71 6.41 8.11
CA LYS A 38 14.37 6.25 9.40
C LYS A 38 13.57 6.93 10.52
N ASN A 39 13.16 8.17 10.34
CA ASN A 39 12.39 8.91 11.33
C ASN A 39 11.04 8.25 11.63
N LEU A 40 10.35 7.73 10.61
CA LEU A 40 9.09 6.99 10.80
C LEU A 40 9.31 5.72 11.63
N ASN A 41 10.37 4.95 11.36
CA ASN A 41 10.70 3.75 12.12
C ASN A 41 11.08 4.06 13.57
N GLN A 42 11.70 5.21 13.81
CA GLN A 42 12.05 5.73 15.14
C GLN A 42 10.88 6.46 15.83
N LYS A 43 9.69 6.46 15.23
CA LYS A 43 8.49 7.18 15.72
C LYS A 43 8.71 8.68 15.95
N ASN A 44 9.65 9.30 15.23
CA ASN A 44 9.89 10.74 15.29
C ASN A 44 8.88 11.47 14.40
N THR A 45 7.72 11.82 14.95
CA THR A 45 6.62 12.50 14.24
C THR A 45 7.07 13.83 13.64
N GLN A 46 7.66 14.72 14.46
CA GLN A 46 8.03 16.07 14.04
C GLN A 46 9.09 16.05 12.94
N GLY A 47 10.16 15.25 13.13
CA GLY A 47 11.21 15.09 12.14
C GLY A 47 10.71 14.48 10.83
N SER A 48 9.75 13.55 10.90
CA SER A 48 9.12 12.96 9.72
C SER A 48 8.28 13.99 8.95
N ILE A 49 7.46 14.77 9.66
CA ILE A 49 6.63 15.82 9.04
C ILE A 49 7.52 16.87 8.37
N ASN A 50 8.57 17.36 9.04
CA ASN A 50 9.45 18.38 8.47
C ASN A 50 10.09 17.93 7.13
N ILE A 51 10.63 16.71 7.08
CA ILE A 51 11.22 16.16 5.84
C ILE A 51 10.16 15.94 4.77
N ALA A 52 8.97 15.45 5.15
CA ALA A 52 7.88 15.25 4.21
C ALA A 52 7.42 16.58 3.60
N ILE A 53 7.34 17.64 4.39
CA ILE A 53 7.02 19.00 3.92
C ILE A 53 8.06 19.47 2.91
N GLU A 54 9.35 19.40 3.25
CA GLU A 54 10.44 19.78 2.34
C GLU A 54 10.35 19.03 0.99
N LEU A 55 10.15 17.72 1.03
CA LEU A 55 10.00 16.90 -0.17
C LEU A 55 8.74 17.26 -0.97
N VAL A 56 7.61 17.55 -0.31
CA VAL A 56 6.37 17.97 -0.98
C VAL A 56 6.55 19.33 -1.66
N PHE A 57 7.18 20.30 -0.99
CA PHE A 57 7.54 21.60 -1.60
C PHE A 57 8.35 21.39 -2.87
N SER A 58 9.32 20.49 -2.81
CA SER A 58 10.20 20.16 -3.94
C SER A 58 9.51 19.37 -5.07
N GLY A 59 8.18 19.27 -5.08
CA GLY A 59 7.42 18.55 -6.10
C GLY A 59 7.47 17.03 -5.99
N TYR A 60 8.03 16.46 -4.91
CA TYR A 60 8.19 15.02 -4.74
C TYR A 60 7.06 14.35 -3.96
N PHE A 61 5.85 14.94 -3.96
CA PHE A 61 4.71 14.46 -3.16
C PHE A 61 4.34 12.98 -3.41
N GLU A 62 4.37 12.49 -4.66
CA GLU A 62 4.09 11.07 -4.96
C GLU A 62 5.13 10.14 -4.31
N SER A 63 6.39 10.58 -4.25
CA SER A 63 7.46 9.83 -3.61
C SER A 63 7.27 9.76 -2.09
N VAL A 64 6.80 10.85 -1.48
CA VAL A 64 6.43 10.91 -0.06
C VAL A 64 5.26 9.98 0.24
N ILE A 65 4.14 10.10 -0.48
CA ILE A 65 2.95 9.27 -0.30
C ILE A 65 3.30 7.78 -0.42
N LYS A 66 4.06 7.42 -1.45
CA LYS A 66 4.53 6.05 -1.65
C LYS A 66 5.35 5.56 -0.46
N LYS A 67 6.28 6.38 0.05
CA LYS A 67 7.16 6.01 1.17
C LYS A 67 6.39 5.82 2.47
N ILE A 68 5.49 6.75 2.82
CA ILE A 68 4.71 6.66 4.06
C ILE A 68 3.73 5.48 4.03
N ILE A 69 3.09 5.21 2.88
CA ILE A 69 2.22 4.04 2.71
C ILE A 69 3.05 2.75 2.78
N GLU A 70 4.23 2.71 2.17
CA GLU A 70 5.12 1.54 2.25
C GLU A 70 5.49 1.22 3.71
N VAL A 71 5.85 2.24 4.51
CA VAL A 71 6.14 2.06 5.94
C VAL A 71 4.89 1.61 6.71
N TYR A 72 3.73 2.23 6.45
CA TYR A 72 2.47 1.81 7.06
C TYR A 72 2.16 0.32 6.80
N ILE A 73 2.22 -0.12 5.54
CA ILE A 73 1.92 -1.51 5.16
C ILE A 73 2.93 -2.49 5.76
N LYS A 74 4.21 -2.14 5.80
CA LYS A 74 5.25 -3.06 6.28
C LYS A 74 5.35 -3.12 7.80
N ASN A 75 5.17 -2.00 8.49
CA ASN A 75 5.56 -1.85 9.88
C ASN A 75 4.38 -1.55 10.82
N ILE A 76 3.20 -1.21 10.31
CA ILE A 76 2.00 -0.93 11.12
C ILE A 76 0.89 -1.93 10.83
N ASN A 77 0.46 -2.05 9.57
CA ASN A 77 -0.52 -3.04 9.09
C ASN A 77 -1.72 -3.31 10.02
N LEU A 78 -1.83 -4.53 10.56
CA LEU A 78 -2.90 -4.99 11.44
C LEU A 78 -2.85 -4.33 12.83
N ALA A 79 -1.77 -3.66 13.21
CA ALA A 79 -1.74 -2.88 14.44
C ALA A 79 -2.67 -1.65 14.37
N GLN A 80 -2.94 -1.13 13.16
CA GLN A 80 -3.91 -0.06 12.95
C GLN A 80 -4.61 -0.20 11.58
N PRO A 81 -5.55 -1.17 11.41
CA PRO A 81 -6.13 -1.50 10.11
C PRO A 81 -7.00 -0.38 9.53
N ARG A 82 -7.55 0.53 10.36
CA ARG A 82 -8.32 1.69 9.89
C ARG A 82 -7.54 2.59 8.95
N GLY A 83 -6.20 2.60 9.05
CA GLY A 83 -5.34 3.32 8.11
C GLY A 83 -5.51 2.87 6.65
N ILE A 84 -5.91 1.61 6.40
CA ILE A 84 -6.22 1.09 5.05
C ILE A 84 -7.38 1.85 4.43
N LEU A 85 -8.45 2.06 5.20
CA LEU A 85 -9.63 2.79 4.74
C LEU A 85 -9.27 4.25 4.45
N TYR A 86 -8.51 4.87 5.36
CA TYR A 86 -8.03 6.23 5.19
C TYR A 86 -7.19 6.43 3.92
N ILE A 87 -6.26 5.50 3.64
CA ILE A 87 -5.44 5.52 2.42
C ILE A 87 -6.31 5.32 1.15
N SER A 88 -7.29 4.42 1.21
CA SER A 88 -8.20 4.19 0.09
C SER A 88 -9.06 5.43 -0.21
N GLU A 89 -9.63 6.06 0.82
CA GLU A 89 -10.38 7.31 0.69
C GLU A 89 -9.53 8.45 0.12
N PHE A 90 -8.27 8.56 0.56
CA PHE A 90 -7.32 9.49 -0.01
C PHE A 90 -7.13 9.26 -1.52
N TYR A 91 -6.90 8.01 -1.95
CA TYR A 91 -6.73 7.73 -3.38
C TYR A 91 -8.00 7.98 -4.19
N LYS A 92 -9.19 7.72 -3.64
CA LYS A 92 -10.46 8.10 -4.28
C LYS A 92 -10.54 9.60 -4.49
N TYR A 93 -10.29 10.39 -3.45
CA TYR A 93 -10.24 11.85 -3.55
C TYR A 93 -9.21 12.31 -4.58
N TYR A 94 -7.99 11.80 -4.49
CA TYR A 94 -6.87 12.19 -5.34
C TYR A 94 -7.15 11.89 -6.82
N ASN A 95 -7.69 10.71 -7.14
CA ASN A 95 -8.00 10.35 -8.52
C ASN A 95 -9.21 11.10 -9.08
N ASN A 96 -10.22 11.40 -8.24
CA ASN A 96 -11.38 12.18 -8.66
C ASN A 96 -11.01 13.65 -8.91
N ARG A 97 -10.11 14.22 -8.11
CA ARG A 97 -9.71 15.65 -8.21
C ARG A 97 -8.65 15.90 -9.28
N TYR A 98 -7.76 14.94 -9.51
CA TYR A 98 -6.61 15.06 -10.41
C TYR A 98 -6.61 13.93 -11.43
N ASP A 99 -7.14 14.20 -12.62
CA ASP A 99 -7.11 13.25 -13.74
C ASP A 99 -5.66 12.90 -14.11
N LYS A 100 -5.42 11.63 -14.45
CA LYS A 100 -4.11 11.06 -14.77
C LYS A 100 -3.42 11.78 -15.94
N SER A 101 -4.20 12.29 -16.90
CA SER A 101 -3.71 13.01 -18.09
C SER A 101 -3.05 14.35 -17.75
N ASP A 102 -3.37 14.95 -16.60
CA ASP A 102 -3.08 16.36 -16.31
C ASP A 102 -2.20 16.57 -15.05
N LYS A 103 -1.79 15.49 -14.37
CA LYS A 103 -1.02 15.54 -13.11
C LYS A 103 0.31 16.28 -13.23
N LYS A 104 0.98 16.19 -14.39
CA LYS A 104 2.25 16.89 -14.61
C LYS A 104 2.09 18.41 -14.67
N LYS A 105 0.96 18.89 -15.19
CA LYS A 105 0.65 20.34 -15.30
C LYS A 105 0.12 20.90 -13.97
N LYS A 106 -0.45 20.05 -13.13
CA LYS A 106 -1.09 20.44 -11.85
C LYS A 106 -0.21 20.25 -10.61
N LYS A 107 1.11 20.11 -10.74
CA LYS A 107 2.01 19.89 -9.58
C LYS A 107 1.83 20.97 -8.49
N ILE A 108 1.76 22.24 -8.88
CA ILE A 108 1.56 23.37 -7.95
C ILE A 108 0.20 23.28 -7.25
N GLU A 109 -0.87 22.93 -7.98
CA GLU A 109 -2.20 22.74 -7.38
C GLU A 109 -2.18 21.60 -6.35
N ILE A 110 -1.50 20.51 -6.67
CA ILE A 110 -1.42 19.32 -5.81
C ILE A 110 -0.68 19.64 -4.51
N ILE A 111 0.50 20.27 -4.58
CA ILE A 111 1.27 20.59 -3.36
C ILE A 111 0.58 21.63 -2.48
N ASN A 112 -0.32 22.43 -3.08
CA ASN A 112 -1.12 23.42 -2.36
C ASN A 112 -2.47 22.88 -1.84
N ASP A 113 -2.86 21.66 -2.22
CA ASP A 113 -4.12 21.06 -1.78
C ASP A 113 -4.08 20.68 -0.30
N GLN A 114 -4.93 21.31 0.49
CA GLN A 114 -5.01 21.06 1.93
C GLN A 114 -5.33 19.62 2.28
N LYS A 115 -6.16 18.92 1.49
CA LYS A 115 -6.47 17.50 1.75
C LYS A 115 -5.23 16.63 1.55
N ILE A 116 -4.35 16.98 0.62
CA ILE A 116 -3.08 16.27 0.42
C ILE A 116 -2.12 16.57 1.57
N LYS A 117 -1.97 17.83 1.96
CA LYS A 117 -1.13 18.23 3.11
C LYS A 117 -1.57 17.52 4.40
N ASN A 118 -2.87 17.54 4.68
CA ASN A 118 -3.47 16.88 5.85
C ASN A 118 -3.28 15.38 5.79
N PHE A 119 -3.43 14.75 4.60
CA PHE A 119 -3.21 13.31 4.46
C PHE A 119 -1.78 12.92 4.84
N VAL A 120 -0.78 13.66 4.33
CA VAL A 120 0.63 13.40 4.62
C VAL A 120 0.91 13.51 6.12
N SER A 121 0.48 14.60 6.78
CA SER A 121 0.71 14.77 8.22
C SER A 121 -0.05 13.73 9.05
N ASN A 122 -1.32 13.50 8.75
CA ASN A 122 -2.15 12.57 9.50
C ASN A 122 -1.66 11.13 9.40
N LEU A 123 -1.24 10.69 8.21
CA LEU A 123 -0.72 9.35 8.04
C LEU A 123 0.64 9.19 8.74
N ILE A 124 1.50 10.21 8.72
CA ILE A 124 2.76 10.21 9.49
C ILE A 124 2.47 10.10 11.00
N THR A 125 1.58 10.94 11.53
CA THR A 125 1.18 10.91 12.94
C THR A 125 0.56 9.56 13.32
N LEU A 126 -0.29 9.00 12.45
CA LEU A 126 -0.86 7.67 12.67
C LEU A 126 0.23 6.59 12.71
N ILE A 127 1.21 6.63 11.81
CA ILE A 127 2.34 5.68 11.81
C ILE A 127 3.15 5.80 13.11
N CYS A 128 3.56 7.01 13.49
CA CYS A 128 4.39 7.23 14.68
C CYS A 128 3.65 6.92 15.98
N GLY A 129 2.34 7.17 16.05
CA GLY A 129 1.51 6.90 17.22
C GLY A 129 0.96 5.47 17.32
N SER A 130 1.16 4.63 16.30
CA SER A 130 0.68 3.25 16.31
C SER A 130 1.72 2.27 16.87
N ASN A 131 1.25 1.11 17.32
CA ASN A 131 2.12 -0.02 17.61
C ASN A 131 2.76 -0.52 16.31
N GLN A 132 4.03 -0.96 16.41
CA GLN A 132 4.73 -1.56 15.28
C GLN A 132 4.39 -3.04 15.21
N ARG A 133 4.15 -3.52 14.00
CA ARG A 133 3.94 -4.92 13.67
C ARG A 133 4.54 -5.17 12.31
N ASP A 134 5.51 -6.07 12.23
CA ASP A 134 6.10 -6.44 10.95
C ASP A 134 5.13 -7.29 10.12
N LEU A 135 5.05 -6.95 8.84
CA LEU A 135 4.31 -7.76 7.88
C LEU A 135 5.05 -9.08 7.63
N LEU A 136 4.30 -10.16 7.46
CA LEU A 136 4.88 -11.43 7.04
C LEU A 136 5.62 -11.28 5.70
N LYS A 137 6.83 -11.85 5.64
CA LYS A 137 7.71 -11.74 4.48
C LYS A 137 7.53 -12.96 3.58
N LEU A 138 7.72 -12.76 2.28
CA LEU A 138 7.88 -13.88 1.33
C LEU A 138 9.06 -14.74 1.78
N VAL A 139 8.90 -16.05 1.68
CA VAL A 139 9.92 -17.02 2.07
C VAL A 139 10.82 -17.33 0.87
N LYS A 140 12.08 -17.69 1.14
CA LYS A 140 13.00 -18.12 0.09
C LYS A 140 12.59 -19.51 -0.40
N ILE A 141 12.47 -19.65 -1.71
CA ILE A 141 12.17 -20.91 -2.39
C ILE A 141 13.44 -21.38 -3.11
N SER A 142 13.77 -22.65 -2.96
CA SER A 142 14.93 -23.29 -3.58
C SER A 142 14.49 -24.20 -4.73
N ASN A 143 15.43 -24.61 -5.58
CA ASN A 143 15.11 -25.51 -6.70
C ASN A 143 14.52 -26.86 -6.23
N LYS A 144 14.88 -27.32 -5.03
CA LYS A 144 14.34 -28.56 -4.43
C LYS A 144 12.85 -28.45 -4.11
N ASP A 145 12.34 -27.23 -3.91
CA ASP A 145 10.93 -27.00 -3.57
C ASP A 145 9.98 -27.16 -4.76
N PHE A 146 10.51 -27.19 -5.99
CA PHE A 146 9.72 -27.43 -7.20
C PHE A 146 9.41 -28.91 -7.43
N ASP A 147 10.13 -29.82 -6.77
CA ASP A 147 9.82 -31.25 -6.76
C ASP A 147 8.65 -31.53 -5.80
N LEU A 148 7.43 -31.42 -6.33
CA LEU A 148 6.19 -31.60 -5.58
C LEU A 148 5.98 -33.04 -5.10
N SER A 149 6.67 -34.03 -5.70
CA SER A 149 6.56 -35.44 -5.28
C SER A 149 6.94 -35.62 -3.81
N LYS A 150 7.98 -34.90 -3.37
CA LYS A 150 8.49 -34.90 -1.99
C LYS A 150 7.60 -34.13 -1.01
N LYS A 151 6.63 -33.36 -1.50
CA LYS A 151 5.71 -32.55 -0.69
C LYS A 151 4.30 -33.10 -0.63
N ARG A 152 4.02 -34.22 -1.30
CA ARG A 152 2.67 -34.80 -1.39
C ARG A 152 2.04 -35.07 -0.02
N GLY A 153 2.84 -35.53 0.96
CA GLY A 153 2.37 -35.79 2.32
C GLY A 153 2.01 -34.55 3.14
N SER A 154 2.53 -33.37 2.79
CA SER A 154 2.28 -32.12 3.51
C SER A 154 1.23 -31.21 2.84
N MET A 155 0.76 -31.59 1.65
CA MET A 155 -0.32 -30.91 0.95
C MET A 155 -1.64 -31.04 1.69
N VAL A 156 -2.35 -29.92 1.77
CA VAL A 156 -3.63 -29.82 2.44
C VAL A 156 -4.78 -30.17 1.50
N SER A 157 -4.72 -29.67 0.27
CA SER A 157 -5.75 -29.79 -0.75
C SER A 157 -5.85 -31.24 -1.23
N LYS A 158 -7.03 -31.86 -1.05
CA LYS A 158 -7.27 -33.26 -1.44
C LYS A 158 -7.80 -33.42 -2.86
N ASN A 159 -8.38 -32.36 -3.42
CA ASN A 159 -8.89 -32.36 -4.79
C ASN A 159 -8.89 -30.93 -5.37
N LEU A 160 -9.10 -30.83 -6.69
CA LEU A 160 -9.03 -29.58 -7.43
C LEU A 160 -10.38 -28.85 -7.58
N SER A 161 -11.45 -29.33 -6.93
CA SER A 161 -12.81 -28.81 -7.14
C SER A 161 -12.92 -27.31 -6.82
N LEU A 162 -12.29 -26.87 -5.72
CA LEU A 162 -12.33 -25.49 -5.27
C LEU A 162 -11.62 -24.54 -6.24
N VAL A 163 -10.50 -24.96 -6.85
CA VAL A 163 -9.68 -24.09 -7.71
C VAL A 163 -10.22 -23.99 -9.13
N ARG A 164 -10.88 -25.03 -9.66
CA ARG A 164 -11.32 -25.12 -11.06
C ARG A 164 -12.05 -23.88 -11.56
N LYS A 165 -12.96 -23.31 -10.76
CA LYS A 165 -13.77 -22.13 -11.14
C LYS A 165 -12.98 -20.81 -11.27
N TYR A 166 -11.71 -20.78 -10.89
CA TYR A 166 -10.83 -19.60 -11.03
C TYR A 166 -9.80 -19.74 -12.15
N LEU A 167 -9.70 -20.93 -12.75
CA LEU A 167 -8.77 -21.26 -13.81
C LEU A 167 -9.42 -21.08 -15.18
N HIS A 168 -8.62 -20.68 -16.16
CA HIS A 168 -8.94 -20.66 -17.58
C HIS A 168 -8.10 -21.72 -18.30
N SER A 169 -8.57 -22.17 -19.46
CA SER A 169 -7.85 -23.14 -20.30
C SER A 169 -6.47 -22.65 -20.76
N ALA A 170 -6.30 -21.33 -20.89
CA ALA A 170 -5.06 -20.68 -21.27
C ALA A 170 -4.05 -20.50 -20.12
N ASP A 171 -4.39 -20.90 -18.88
CA ASP A 171 -3.45 -20.78 -17.77
C ASP A 171 -2.43 -21.91 -17.76
N ASN A 172 -1.20 -21.59 -17.40
CA ASN A 172 -0.17 -22.60 -17.18
C ASN A 172 -0.60 -23.65 -16.14
N LYS A 173 -0.60 -24.93 -16.51
CA LYS A 173 -1.06 -26.04 -15.65
C LYS A 173 -0.27 -26.16 -14.33
N ASN A 174 0.97 -25.67 -14.27
CA ASN A 174 1.83 -25.80 -13.09
C ASN A 174 1.40 -24.87 -11.93
N ILE A 175 0.52 -23.89 -12.15
CA ILE A 175 -0.03 -23.07 -11.06
C ILE A 175 -1.19 -23.74 -10.31
N VAL A 176 -1.77 -24.79 -10.89
CA VAL A 176 -3.02 -25.39 -10.40
C VAL A 176 -2.88 -25.91 -8.98
N ILE A 177 -1.79 -26.64 -8.69
CA ILE A 177 -1.54 -27.19 -7.35
C ILE A 177 -1.33 -26.07 -6.31
N PRO A 178 -0.40 -25.11 -6.50
CA PRO A 178 -0.25 -23.98 -5.58
C PRO A 178 -1.55 -23.19 -5.36
N LEU A 179 -2.31 -22.93 -6.41
CA LEU A 179 -3.58 -22.22 -6.29
C LEU A 179 -4.65 -23.04 -5.55
N SER A 180 -4.67 -24.36 -5.74
CA SER A 180 -5.54 -25.29 -5.00
C SER A 180 -5.23 -25.26 -3.51
N GLU A 181 -3.95 -25.26 -3.15
CA GLU A 181 -3.52 -25.13 -1.76
C GLU A 181 -3.95 -23.80 -1.15
N ILE A 182 -3.77 -22.68 -1.86
CA ILE A 182 -4.17 -21.36 -1.40
C ILE A 182 -5.68 -21.31 -1.13
N ILE A 183 -6.53 -21.71 -2.08
CA ILE A 183 -7.99 -21.64 -1.89
C ILE A 183 -8.47 -22.58 -0.77
N THR A 184 -7.85 -23.77 -0.63
CA THR A 184 -8.15 -24.67 0.48
C THR A 184 -7.76 -24.04 1.81
N LEU A 185 -6.57 -23.44 1.93
CA LEU A 185 -6.11 -22.76 3.17
C LEU A 185 -6.93 -21.51 3.52
N LEU A 186 -7.48 -20.82 2.52
CA LEU A 186 -8.43 -19.73 2.76
C LEU A 186 -9.74 -20.27 3.35
N THR A 187 -10.25 -21.39 2.83
CA THR A 187 -11.57 -21.93 3.18
C THR A 187 -11.58 -22.78 4.45
N VAL A 188 -10.50 -23.52 4.71
CA VAL A 188 -10.43 -24.52 5.78
C VAL A 188 -9.80 -23.90 7.03
N HIS A 189 -10.63 -23.55 8.01
CA HIS A 189 -10.23 -22.71 9.14
C HIS A 189 -9.50 -23.46 10.28
N TYR A 190 -9.64 -24.78 10.39
CA TYR A 190 -9.03 -25.57 11.48
C TYR A 190 -7.52 -25.84 11.31
N ILE A 191 -6.94 -25.52 10.15
CA ILE A 191 -5.52 -25.75 9.89
C ILE A 191 -4.70 -24.71 10.65
N LYS A 192 -3.63 -25.15 11.32
CA LYS A 192 -2.68 -24.25 11.98
C LYS A 192 -1.71 -23.63 10.97
N GLY A 193 -1.35 -22.36 11.21
CA GLY A 193 -0.36 -21.61 10.43
C GLY A 193 -0.75 -21.37 8.96
N ARG A 194 -2.02 -21.05 8.72
CA ARG A 194 -2.57 -20.91 7.34
C ARG A 194 -1.87 -19.77 6.62
N GLU A 195 -1.62 -18.67 7.31
CA GLU A 195 -0.99 -17.49 6.75
C GLU A 195 0.44 -17.78 6.25
N GLN A 196 1.25 -18.53 7.00
CA GLN A 196 2.61 -18.91 6.57
C GLN A 196 2.55 -19.87 5.39
N LYS A 197 1.62 -20.84 5.40
CA LYS A 197 1.45 -21.79 4.30
C LYS A 197 0.99 -21.11 3.00
N ILE A 198 0.06 -20.17 3.08
CA ILE A 198 -0.36 -19.39 1.91
C ILE A 198 0.80 -18.54 1.38
N ILE A 199 1.54 -17.88 2.26
CA ILE A 199 2.70 -17.07 1.87
C ILE A 199 3.79 -17.93 1.23
N TYR A 200 3.98 -19.17 1.71
CA TYR A 200 4.85 -20.14 1.05
C TYR A 200 4.41 -20.40 -0.39
N TRP A 201 3.13 -20.70 -0.65
CA TRP A 201 2.64 -20.96 -2.01
C TRP A 201 2.69 -19.74 -2.93
N ILE A 202 2.46 -18.54 -2.39
CA ILE A 202 2.67 -17.29 -3.13
C ILE A 202 4.15 -17.11 -3.48
N SER A 203 5.05 -17.38 -2.54
CA SER A 203 6.50 -17.32 -2.76
C SER A 203 6.93 -18.34 -3.82
N TRP A 204 6.35 -19.55 -3.77
CA TRP A 204 6.58 -20.62 -4.73
C TRP A 204 6.18 -20.19 -6.14
N LEU A 205 4.98 -19.62 -6.32
CA LEU A 205 4.51 -19.13 -7.62
C LEU A 205 5.40 -18.03 -8.19
N LEU A 206 5.79 -17.06 -7.35
CA LEU A 206 6.69 -15.96 -7.76
C LEU A 206 8.08 -16.47 -8.16
N GLU A 207 8.65 -17.42 -7.43
CA GLU A 207 9.97 -17.98 -7.78
C GLU A 207 9.87 -18.93 -8.98
N TYR A 208 8.79 -19.70 -9.12
CA TYR A 208 8.54 -20.57 -10.27
C TYR A 208 8.50 -19.78 -11.58
N GLU A 209 7.71 -18.71 -11.61
CA GLU A 209 7.66 -17.79 -12.75
C GLU A 209 9.03 -17.19 -13.07
N LYS A 210 9.79 -16.79 -12.05
CA LYS A 210 11.12 -16.22 -12.23
C LYS A 210 12.12 -17.23 -12.82
N VAL A 211 12.15 -18.46 -12.29
CA VAL A 211 13.12 -19.49 -12.67
C VAL A 211 12.79 -20.11 -14.03
N PHE A 212 11.54 -20.52 -14.25
CA PHE A 212 11.17 -21.31 -15.44
C PHE A 212 10.57 -20.47 -16.58
N HIS A 213 10.08 -19.26 -16.28
CA HIS A 213 9.40 -18.40 -17.26
C HIS A 213 10.06 -17.03 -17.40
N LYS A 214 11.23 -16.80 -16.79
CA LYS A 214 11.96 -15.53 -16.83
C LYS A 214 11.08 -14.31 -16.48
N GLY A 215 10.10 -14.50 -15.59
CA GLY A 215 9.17 -13.44 -15.19
C GLY A 215 7.87 -13.33 -15.99
N ASN A 216 7.70 -14.14 -17.05
CA ASN A 216 6.55 -14.09 -17.98
C ASN A 216 5.82 -15.43 -18.01
N LEU A 217 5.16 -15.78 -16.89
CA LEU A 217 4.32 -16.98 -16.84
C LEU A 217 3.05 -16.78 -17.65
N GLU A 218 2.69 -17.77 -18.48
CA GLU A 218 1.48 -17.73 -19.29
C GLU A 218 0.22 -17.83 -18.41
N ILE A 219 -0.53 -16.74 -18.35
CA ILE A 219 -1.78 -16.62 -17.61
C ILE A 219 -2.82 -16.02 -18.57
N GLY A 220 -4.01 -16.62 -18.61
CA GLY A 220 -5.12 -16.11 -19.40
C GLY A 220 -5.54 -14.71 -18.96
N PHE A 221 -6.17 -13.96 -19.86
CA PHE A 221 -6.73 -12.64 -19.54
C PHE A 221 -7.69 -12.72 -18.34
N ARG A 222 -7.57 -11.75 -17.43
CA ARG A 222 -8.49 -11.55 -16.31
C ARG A 222 -9.23 -10.23 -16.49
N ASP A 223 -10.53 -10.25 -16.28
CA ASP A 223 -11.31 -9.01 -16.22
C ASP A 223 -11.05 -8.33 -14.87
N VAL A 224 -10.28 -7.23 -14.91
CA VAL A 224 -9.89 -6.45 -13.74
C VAL A 224 -10.21 -4.98 -14.03
N PRO A 225 -11.36 -4.47 -13.57
CA PRO A 225 -11.77 -3.10 -13.84
C PRO A 225 -10.71 -2.08 -13.44
N GLY A 226 -10.43 -1.14 -14.35
CA GLY A 226 -9.47 -0.05 -14.15
C GLY A 226 -8.00 -0.40 -14.40
N ILE A 227 -7.70 -1.62 -14.86
CA ILE A 227 -6.36 -2.06 -15.26
C ILE A 227 -6.34 -2.31 -16.77
N GLU A 228 -5.29 -1.84 -17.46
CA GLU A 228 -5.11 -2.12 -18.90
C GLU A 228 -4.97 -3.63 -19.16
N ASN A 229 -5.60 -4.13 -20.22
CA ASN A 229 -5.69 -5.55 -20.52
C ASN A 229 -4.33 -6.28 -20.59
N LYS A 230 -3.29 -5.60 -21.06
CA LYS A 230 -1.92 -6.14 -21.11
C LYS A 230 -1.31 -6.44 -19.74
N TYR A 231 -1.87 -5.88 -18.67
CA TYR A 231 -1.42 -6.06 -17.28
C TYR A 231 -2.30 -7.02 -16.45
N THR A 232 -3.34 -7.61 -17.05
CA THR A 232 -4.25 -8.52 -16.32
C THR A 232 -3.89 -10.00 -16.47
N LYS A 233 -2.87 -10.33 -17.28
CA LYS A 233 -2.31 -11.67 -17.43
C LYS A 233 -1.33 -12.00 -16.29
N ASP A 234 -1.81 -12.00 -15.05
CA ASP A 234 -1.00 -12.25 -13.85
C ASP A 234 -1.76 -13.14 -12.86
N PHE A 235 -1.10 -14.17 -12.34
CA PHE A 235 -1.71 -15.14 -11.42
C PHE A 235 -2.13 -14.50 -10.08
N LEU A 236 -1.53 -13.37 -9.70
CA LEU A 236 -1.92 -12.64 -8.48
C LEU A 236 -3.38 -12.15 -8.57
N TRP A 237 -3.90 -11.85 -9.76
CA TRP A 237 -5.31 -11.52 -9.94
C TRP A 237 -6.24 -12.70 -9.65
N ILE A 238 -5.78 -13.93 -9.91
CA ILE A 238 -6.50 -15.14 -9.55
C ILE A 238 -6.60 -15.24 -8.02
N ILE A 239 -5.50 -14.97 -7.31
CA ILE A 239 -5.47 -14.99 -5.84
C ILE A 239 -6.36 -13.89 -5.25
N TRP A 240 -6.37 -12.68 -5.82
CA TRP A 240 -7.32 -11.63 -5.42
C TRP A 240 -8.78 -12.06 -5.63
N LYS A 241 -9.11 -12.70 -6.76
CA LYS A 241 -10.46 -13.21 -7.04
C LYS A 241 -10.86 -14.31 -6.06
N MET A 242 -9.95 -15.24 -5.75
CA MET A 242 -10.13 -16.27 -4.73
C MET A 242 -10.44 -15.65 -3.36
N LEU A 243 -9.56 -14.74 -2.89
CA LEU A 243 -9.74 -14.07 -1.61
C LEU A 243 -11.09 -13.36 -1.52
N ASN A 244 -11.44 -12.53 -2.51
CA ASN A 244 -12.71 -11.81 -2.53
C ASN A 244 -13.93 -12.73 -2.46
N SER A 245 -13.89 -13.89 -3.12
CA SER A 245 -14.99 -14.86 -3.09
C SER A 245 -15.13 -15.63 -1.77
N CYS A 246 -14.06 -15.70 -0.97
CA CYS A 246 -14.07 -16.32 0.35
C CYS A 246 -14.62 -15.38 1.45
N VAL A 247 -14.67 -14.07 1.18
CA VAL A 247 -15.01 -13.05 2.18
C VAL A 247 -16.52 -12.85 2.24
N LYS A 248 -17.13 -13.30 3.34
CA LYS A 248 -18.57 -13.15 3.60
C LYS A 248 -18.91 -11.93 4.45
N SER A 249 -18.04 -11.58 5.39
CA SER A 249 -18.25 -10.45 6.32
C SER A 249 -18.20 -9.11 5.58
N PRO A 250 -19.23 -8.24 5.69
CA PRO A 250 -19.22 -6.90 5.09
C PRO A 250 -18.03 -6.04 5.55
N ASP A 251 -17.66 -6.12 6.83
CA ASP A 251 -16.55 -5.35 7.39
C ASP A 251 -15.21 -5.78 6.78
N THR A 252 -14.95 -7.09 6.76
CA THR A 252 -13.73 -7.65 6.15
C THR A 252 -13.68 -7.33 4.65
N LYS A 253 -14.83 -7.40 3.97
CA LYS A 253 -14.96 -7.05 2.55
C LYS A 253 -14.58 -5.60 2.28
N LYS A 254 -14.94 -4.67 3.17
CA LYS A 254 -14.58 -3.24 3.07
C LYS A 254 -13.05 -3.04 3.08
N TYR A 255 -12.34 -3.71 3.98
CA TYR A 255 -10.87 -3.63 4.05
C TYR A 255 -10.20 -4.27 2.83
N ILE A 256 -10.63 -5.47 2.43
CA ILE A 256 -10.04 -6.19 1.29
C ILE A 256 -10.29 -5.42 -0.01
N SER A 257 -11.50 -4.90 -0.23
CA SER A 257 -11.79 -4.05 -1.39
C SER A 257 -10.95 -2.77 -1.40
N SER A 258 -10.70 -2.19 -0.22
CA SER A 258 -9.84 -1.01 -0.09
C SER A 258 -8.39 -1.32 -0.41
N LEU A 259 -7.85 -2.46 0.06
CA LEU A 259 -6.50 -2.90 -0.31
C LEU A 259 -6.37 -3.21 -1.80
N GLU A 260 -7.39 -3.83 -2.40
CA GLU A 260 -7.41 -4.08 -3.84
C GLU A 260 -7.43 -2.77 -4.64
N GLN A 261 -8.19 -1.76 -4.20
CA GLN A 261 -8.17 -0.42 -4.81
C GLN A 261 -6.78 0.23 -4.73
N ILE A 262 -6.13 0.15 -3.57
CA ILE A 262 -4.74 0.62 -3.39
C ILE A 262 -3.79 -0.17 -4.30
N TYR A 263 -3.98 -1.49 -4.41
CA TYR A 263 -3.20 -2.37 -5.28
C TYR A 263 -3.33 -2.01 -6.75
N LYS A 264 -4.53 -1.61 -7.21
CA LYS A 264 -4.78 -1.20 -8.60
C LYS A 264 -4.28 0.21 -8.92
N HIS A 265 -4.18 1.10 -7.94
CA HIS A 265 -3.83 2.50 -8.17
C HIS A 265 -2.47 2.66 -8.86
N ASN A 266 -2.43 3.15 -10.11
CA ASN A 266 -1.21 3.28 -10.94
C ASN A 266 -0.43 1.96 -11.05
N PHE A 267 -1.13 0.83 -11.20
CA PHE A 267 -0.50 -0.47 -11.36
C PHE A 267 0.34 -0.53 -12.64
N THR A 268 1.55 -1.07 -12.50
CA THR A 268 2.44 -1.43 -13.61
C THR A 268 3.10 -2.78 -13.31
N PRO A 269 3.53 -3.56 -14.31
CA PRO A 269 4.20 -4.85 -14.09
C PRO A 269 5.42 -4.73 -13.16
N GLY A 270 6.25 -3.69 -13.35
CA GLY A 270 7.42 -3.44 -12.49
C GLY A 270 7.08 -3.09 -11.03
N SER A 271 5.83 -2.75 -10.73
CA SER A 271 5.38 -2.48 -9.36
C SER A 271 4.88 -3.74 -8.63
N ARG A 272 4.66 -4.85 -9.34
CA ARG A 272 4.08 -6.10 -8.82
C ARG A 272 4.71 -6.57 -7.52
N LYS A 273 6.03 -6.81 -7.53
CA LYS A 273 6.78 -7.31 -6.36
C LYS A 273 6.66 -6.37 -5.14
N LYS A 274 6.60 -5.05 -5.37
CA LYS A 274 6.44 -4.04 -4.32
C LYS A 274 5.03 -4.03 -3.74
N ARG A 275 4.02 -4.43 -4.54
CA ARG A 275 2.61 -4.46 -4.16
C ARG A 275 2.17 -5.80 -3.58
N THR A 276 2.97 -6.87 -3.68
CA THR A 276 2.66 -8.17 -3.03
C THR A 276 2.40 -8.03 -1.53
N SER A 277 3.02 -7.04 -0.86
CA SER A 277 2.74 -6.72 0.54
C SER A 277 1.27 -6.38 0.82
N LEU A 278 0.57 -5.73 -0.11
CA LEU A 278 -0.86 -5.43 0.03
C LEU A 278 -1.70 -6.70 -0.04
N LEU A 279 -1.35 -7.65 -0.91
CA LEU A 279 -2.03 -8.95 -0.99
C LEU A 279 -1.78 -9.77 0.29
N ILE A 280 -0.55 -9.80 0.78
CA ILE A 280 -0.20 -10.45 2.05
C ILE A 280 -1.03 -9.84 3.19
N LEU A 281 -1.13 -8.51 3.26
CA LEU A 281 -1.96 -7.85 4.26
C LEU A 281 -3.45 -8.21 4.10
N ALA A 282 -3.97 -8.29 2.87
CA ALA A 282 -5.35 -8.68 2.63
C ALA A 282 -5.65 -10.11 3.12
N ILE A 283 -4.73 -11.05 2.87
CA ILE A 283 -4.79 -12.43 3.37
C ILE A 283 -4.77 -12.45 4.90
N LEU A 284 -3.90 -11.65 5.52
CA LEU A 284 -3.80 -11.54 6.98
C LEU A 284 -5.09 -11.00 7.61
N ILE A 285 -5.72 -9.98 7.01
CA ILE A 285 -7.01 -9.45 7.46
C ILE A 285 -8.11 -10.50 7.34
N TYR A 286 -8.08 -11.31 6.30
CA TYR A 286 -9.06 -12.37 6.11
C TYR A 286 -8.88 -13.52 7.10
N ILE A 287 -7.65 -13.96 7.33
CA ILE A 287 -7.32 -15.08 8.22
C ILE A 287 -7.51 -14.70 9.69
N ASN A 288 -7.11 -13.47 10.04
CA ASN A 288 -7.23 -12.90 11.37
C ASN A 288 -8.24 -11.75 11.31
N PRO A 289 -9.54 -12.06 11.13
CA PRO A 289 -10.56 -11.01 11.07
C PRO A 289 -10.52 -10.21 12.37
N MET A 290 -10.60 -8.88 12.24
CA MET A 290 -10.62 -7.99 13.39
C MET A 290 -11.79 -8.38 14.32
N PRO A 291 -11.59 -8.40 15.65
CA PRO A 291 -12.68 -8.66 16.58
C PRO A 291 -13.80 -7.65 16.34
N ARG A 292 -15.05 -8.12 16.31
CA ARG A 292 -16.21 -7.24 16.27
C ARG A 292 -16.18 -6.42 17.57
N LEU A 293 -16.08 -5.09 17.45
CA LEU A 293 -16.22 -4.23 18.61
C LEU A 293 -17.66 -4.37 19.10
N ALA A 294 -17.84 -4.84 20.33
CA ALA A 294 -19.14 -4.80 20.98
C ALA A 294 -19.54 -3.33 21.17
N SER A 295 -20.82 -3.04 20.95
CA SER A 295 -21.41 -1.72 21.21
C SER A 295 -22.01 -1.70 22.63
N PRO A 296 -21.89 -0.62 23.41
CA PRO A 296 -21.23 0.64 23.06
C PRO A 296 -19.71 0.52 23.15
N ILE A 297 -19.03 1.10 22.17
CA ILE A 297 -17.56 1.20 22.14
C ILE A 297 -17.17 2.12 23.31
N PRO A 298 -16.31 1.69 24.25
CA PRO A 298 -15.78 2.59 25.28
C PRO A 298 -15.05 3.78 24.61
N SER A 299 -15.12 4.97 25.21
CA SER A 299 -14.47 6.17 24.66
C SER A 299 -12.99 5.89 24.37
N ILE A 300 -12.61 6.01 23.10
CA ILE A 300 -11.22 5.88 22.67
C ILE A 300 -10.43 6.99 23.35
N ASP A 301 -9.23 6.69 23.85
CA ASP A 301 -8.31 7.72 24.32
C ASP A 301 -8.08 8.76 23.19
N PRO A 302 -8.56 10.01 23.35
CA PRO A 302 -8.57 11.02 22.31
C PRO A 302 -7.18 11.48 21.86
N MET A 303 -6.10 11.00 22.48
CA MET A 303 -4.78 11.60 22.34
C MET A 303 -4.21 11.49 20.91
N LEU A 304 -4.32 10.35 20.23
CA LEU A 304 -3.83 10.21 18.85
C LEU A 304 -4.64 11.08 17.87
N PHE A 305 -5.96 11.11 18.04
CA PHE A 305 -6.83 11.94 17.21
C PHE A 305 -6.57 13.44 17.46
N LYS A 306 -6.43 13.86 18.73
CA LYS A 306 -6.00 15.21 19.11
C LYS A 306 -4.64 15.55 18.50
N GLN A 307 -3.68 14.63 18.52
CA GLN A 307 -2.36 14.85 17.92
C GLN A 307 -2.44 14.99 16.39
N MET A 308 -3.29 14.21 15.71
CA MET A 308 -3.53 14.37 14.28
C MET A 308 -4.15 15.74 13.95
N GLN A 309 -5.12 16.18 14.75
CA GLN A 309 -5.71 17.52 14.61
C GLN A 309 -4.68 18.63 14.86
N TYR A 310 -3.89 18.50 15.92
CA TYR A 310 -2.82 19.44 16.27
C TYR A 310 -1.79 19.56 15.15
N GLU A 311 -1.26 18.43 14.65
CA GLU A 311 -0.29 18.45 13.55
C GLU A 311 -0.89 19.00 12.25
N THR A 312 -2.17 18.73 11.98
CA THR A 312 -2.87 19.32 10.83
C THR A 312 -2.94 20.85 10.91
N LEU A 313 -3.14 21.42 12.10
CA LEU A 313 -3.11 22.87 12.30
C LEU A 313 -1.69 23.42 12.10
N LEU A 314 -0.69 22.74 12.66
CA LEU A 314 0.72 23.16 12.54
C LEU A 314 1.29 23.04 11.14
N VAL A 315 0.77 22.13 10.31
CA VAL A 315 1.24 21.93 8.94
C VAL A 315 1.23 23.24 8.16
N ASN A 316 0.17 24.04 8.26
CA ASN A 316 0.12 25.31 7.52
C ASN A 316 1.18 26.30 8.02
N ILE A 317 1.41 26.36 9.33
CA ILE A 317 2.47 27.18 9.93
C ILE A 317 3.86 26.72 9.44
N LYS A 318 4.11 25.40 9.40
CA LYS A 318 5.37 24.83 8.88
C LYS A 318 5.56 25.13 7.39
N TYR A 319 4.49 25.03 6.59
CA TYR A 319 4.51 25.42 5.17
C TYR A 319 4.87 26.90 5.02
N PHE A 320 4.26 27.79 5.82
CA PHE A 320 4.55 29.22 5.78
C PHE A 320 5.98 29.54 6.19
N ALA A 321 6.47 28.93 7.28
CA ALA A 321 7.85 29.12 7.73
C ALA A 321 8.87 28.71 6.66
N LEU A 322 8.65 27.56 6.00
CA LEU A 322 9.52 27.13 4.91
C LEU A 322 9.44 28.08 3.72
N LYS A 323 8.24 28.51 3.31
CA LYS A 323 8.08 29.51 2.24
C LYS A 323 8.82 30.82 2.56
N LYS A 324 8.68 31.35 3.77
CA LYS A 324 9.37 32.57 4.21
C LYS A 324 10.89 32.40 4.11
N LYS A 325 11.42 31.24 4.51
CA LYS A 325 12.84 30.91 4.38
C LYS A 325 13.30 30.90 2.92
N LEU A 326 12.48 30.39 1.99
CA LEU A 326 12.80 30.38 0.56
C LEU A 326 12.77 31.78 -0.06
N LEU A 327 11.79 32.61 0.33
CA LEU A 327 11.71 34.01 -0.12
C LEU A 327 12.93 34.83 0.33
N ILE A 328 13.44 34.60 1.54
CA ILE A 328 14.68 35.23 2.03
C ILE A 328 15.90 34.78 1.20
N ASN A 329 15.85 33.58 0.64
CA ASN A 329 16.93 33.01 -0.17
C ASN A 329 16.79 33.31 -1.68
N ASN A 330 15.90 34.23 -2.09
CA ASN A 330 15.61 34.57 -3.49
C ASN A 330 15.11 33.41 -4.37
N LEU A 331 14.28 32.51 -3.80
CA LEU A 331 13.51 31.49 -4.52
C LEU A 331 12.00 31.73 -4.45
#